data_AF-A0A8T4WC38-F1
#
_entry.id   AF-A0A8T4WC38-F1
#
_cell.length_a   1.000
_cell.length_b   1.000
_cell.length_c   1.000
_cell.angle_alpha   90.00
_cell.angle_beta   90.00
_cell.angle_gamma   90.00
#
_symmetry.space_group_name_H-M   'P 1'
#
loop_
_entity.id
_entity.type
_entity.pdbx_description
1 polymer ?
#
loop_
_entity_poly.entity_id
_entity_poly.type
_entity_poly.pdbx_seq_one_letter_code
_entity_poly.pdbx_strand_id
1 'polypeptide(L)'
;MQLLGIMDAVVSLTSLSLGIGTGYVIGGLKDAGRLERIALGALISVIGGVLISLLFGTYLMTRLPPIPLQIVAFTVGTITGGVWHWQTPVSKDPDRHIIFEPDDDEEFEREIEEAFETKE
;
A
#
# COMPACT_ATOMS: atom_id res chain seq x y z
N MET A 1 37.64 -2.79 -17.21
CA MET A 1 36.87 -3.50 -16.16
C MET A 1 36.16 -2.55 -15.21
N GLN A 2 36.81 -1.51 -14.65
CA GLN A 2 36.17 -0.60 -13.67
C GLN A 2 34.90 0.11 -14.16
N LEU A 3 34.88 0.58 -15.41
CA LEU A 3 33.71 1.23 -16.02
C LEU A 3 32.45 0.34 -16.05
N LEU A 4 32.63 -0.98 -16.20
CA LEU A 4 31.54 -1.94 -16.23
C LEU A 4 30.89 -2.09 -14.85
N GLY A 5 31.72 -2.18 -13.79
CA GLY A 5 31.22 -2.30 -12.42
C GLY A 5 30.48 -1.06 -11.93
N ILE A 6 30.86 0.14 -12.41
CA ILE A 6 30.14 1.38 -12.11
C ILE A 6 28.74 1.36 -12.74
N MET A 7 28.61 0.88 -13.98
CA MET A 7 27.30 0.78 -14.64
C MET A 7 26.37 -0.20 -13.92
N ASP A 8 26.88 -1.37 -13.51
CA ASP A 8 26.10 -2.36 -12.75
C ASP A 8 25.62 -1.81 -11.41
N ALA A 9 26.47 -1.03 -10.72
CA ALA A 9 26.12 -0.37 -9.47
C ALA A 9 25.04 0.71 -9.68
N VAL A 10 25.15 1.53 -10.72
CA VAL A 10 24.15 2.57 -11.05
C VAL A 10 22.80 1.95 -11.36
N VAL A 11 22.77 0.86 -12.15
CA VAL A 11 21.53 0.15 -12.47
C VAL A 11 20.92 -0.46 -11.22
N SER A 12 21.72 -1.14 -10.40
CA SER A 12 21.25 -1.75 -9.15
C SER A 12 20.69 -0.71 -8.17
N LEU A 13 21.38 0.42 -8.03
CA LEU A 13 20.94 1.54 -7.19
C LEU A 13 19.63 2.13 -7.72
N THR A 14 19.50 2.28 -9.03
CA THR A 14 18.26 2.78 -9.64
C THR A 14 17.09 1.83 -9.37
N SER A 15 17.29 0.52 -9.55
CA SER A 15 16.29 -0.50 -9.22
C SER A 15 15.90 -0.46 -7.75
N LEU A 16 16.87 -0.29 -6.86
CA LEU A 16 16.62 -0.15 -5.42
C LEU A 16 15.78 1.10 -5.12
N SER A 17 16.14 2.26 -5.68
CA SER A 17 15.40 3.51 -5.48
C SER A 17 13.96 3.42 -5.98
N LEU A 18 13.73 2.82 -7.15
CA LEU A 18 12.39 2.57 -7.68
C LEU A 18 11.59 1.62 -6.78
N GLY A 19 12.26 0.58 -6.27
CA GLY A 19 11.68 -0.31 -5.26
C GLY A 19 11.23 0.48 -4.03
N ILE A 20 12.10 1.32 -3.46
CA ILE A 20 11.78 2.14 -2.28
C ILE A 20 10.57 3.04 -2.54
N GLY A 21 10.54 3.75 -3.67
CA GLY A 21 9.40 4.60 -4.03
C GLY A 21 8.10 3.81 -4.16
N THR A 22 8.16 2.64 -4.80
CA THR A 22 7.01 1.73 -4.94
C THR A 22 6.52 1.25 -3.59
N GLY A 23 7.43 0.75 -2.75
CA GLY A 23 7.14 0.32 -1.38
C GLY A 23 6.49 1.43 -0.56
N TYR A 24 7.03 2.64 -0.65
CA TYR A 24 6.48 3.81 0.04
C TYR A 24 5.02 4.06 -0.32
N VAL A 25 4.68 4.02 -1.63
CA VAL A 25 3.30 4.19 -2.09
C VAL A 25 2.40 3.08 -1.53
N ILE A 26 2.83 1.82 -1.59
CA ILE A 26 2.06 0.67 -1.10
C ILE A 26 1.84 0.75 0.43
N GLY A 27 2.88 1.11 1.18
CA GLY A 27 2.82 1.31 2.63
C GLY A 27 1.83 2.41 3.04
N GLY A 28 1.64 3.42 2.19
CA GLY A 28 0.73 4.55 2.41
C GLY A 28 -0.74 4.32 2.03
N LEU A 29 -1.11 3.17 1.46
CA LEU A 29 -2.48 2.90 1.00
C LEU A 29 -3.46 2.69 2.15
N LYS A 30 -4.01 3.77 2.72
CA LYS A 30 -4.91 3.73 3.89
C LYS A 30 -6.12 2.80 3.74
N ASP A 31 -6.68 2.73 2.53
CA ASP A 31 -7.88 1.95 2.24
C ASP A 31 -7.63 0.45 2.06
N ALA A 32 -6.38 0.06 1.82
CA ALA A 32 -6.01 -1.33 1.62
C ALA A 32 -5.71 -2.02 2.95
N GLY A 33 -6.26 -3.21 3.15
CA GLY A 33 -5.97 -4.07 4.30
C GLY A 33 -4.51 -4.52 4.34
N ARG A 34 -4.03 -5.01 5.50
CA ARG A 34 -2.63 -5.46 5.64
C ARG A 34 -2.27 -6.57 4.65
N LEU A 35 -3.15 -7.56 4.49
CA LEU A 35 -2.93 -8.68 3.57
C LEU A 35 -2.92 -8.22 2.11
N GLU A 36 -3.81 -7.29 1.74
CA GLU A 36 -3.86 -6.72 0.39
C GLU A 36 -2.56 -5.98 0.05
N ARG A 37 -2.04 -5.17 0.98
CA ARG A 37 -0.76 -4.47 0.79
C ARG A 37 0.42 -5.43 0.63
N ILE A 38 0.45 -6.51 1.42
CA ILE A 38 1.50 -7.53 1.31
C ILE A 38 1.40 -8.26 -0.04
N ALA A 39 0.20 -8.68 -0.43
CA ALA A 39 -0.03 -9.36 -1.70
C ALA A 39 0.32 -8.46 -2.91
N LEU A 40 -0.10 -7.20 -2.85
CA LEU A 40 0.21 -6.19 -3.86
C LEU A 40 1.71 -5.90 -3.92
N GLY A 41 2.37 -5.76 -2.78
CA GLY A 41 3.83 -5.60 -2.68
C GLY A 41 4.59 -6.78 -3.26
N ALA A 42 4.16 -8.01 -2.99
CA ALA A 42 4.77 -9.21 -3.55
C ALA A 42 4.58 -9.28 -5.07
N LEU A 43 3.37 -9.04 -5.56
CA LEU A 43 3.05 -9.05 -6.99
C LEU A 43 3.87 -7.98 -7.74
N ILE A 44 3.88 -6.75 -7.23
CA ILE A 44 4.62 -5.64 -7.83
C ILE A 44 6.13 -5.89 -7.77
N SER A 45 6.66 -6.51 -6.71
CA SER A 45 8.09 -6.87 -6.64
C SER A 45 8.50 -7.81 -7.77
N VAL A 46 7.69 -8.83 -8.05
CA VAL A 46 7.96 -9.79 -9.13
C VAL A 46 7.83 -9.11 -10.50
N ILE A 47 6.69 -8.46 -10.76
CA ILE A 47 6.43 -7.84 -12.07
C ILE A 47 7.39 -6.68 -12.33
N GLY A 48 7.55 -5.79 -11.36
CA GLY A 48 8.44 -4.64 -11.42
C GLY A 48 9.90 -5.04 -11.61
N GLY A 49 10.37 -6.06 -10.87
CA GLY A 49 11.71 -6.62 -11.04
C GLY A 49 11.92 -7.14 -12.47
N VAL A 50 10.97 -7.91 -13.01
CA VAL A 50 11.05 -8.43 -14.39
C VAL A 50 11.03 -7.30 -15.42
N LEU A 51 10.14 -6.31 -15.28
CA LEU A 51 10.05 -5.18 -16.22
C LEU A 51 11.33 -4.36 -16.24
N ILE A 52 11.88 -4.04 -15.06
CA ILE A 52 13.16 -3.33 -14.93
C ILE A 52 14.29 -4.13 -15.57
N SER A 53 14.33 -5.44 -15.32
CA SER A 53 15.31 -6.32 -15.94
C SER A 53 15.19 -6.43 -17.44
N LEU A 54 13.99 -6.41 -18.01
CA LEU A 54 13.79 -6.35 -19.45
C LEU A 54 14.24 -5.00 -20.02
N LEU A 55 13.90 -3.90 -19.35
CA LEU A 55 14.27 -2.55 -19.78
C LEU A 55 15.79 -2.38 -19.83
N PHE A 56 16.51 -2.75 -18.77
CA PHE A 56 17.96 -2.63 -18.73
C PHE A 56 18.68 -3.73 -19.52
N GLY A 57 18.14 -4.95 -19.54
CA GLY A 57 18.72 -6.06 -20.28
C GLY A 57 18.70 -5.85 -21.80
N THR A 58 17.64 -5.21 -22.33
CA THR A 58 17.55 -4.90 -23.76
C THR A 58 18.38 -3.67 -24.16
N TYR A 59 18.43 -2.64 -23.30
CA TYR A 59 19.01 -1.35 -23.68
C TYR A 59 20.51 -1.23 -23.37
N LEU A 60 21.01 -1.87 -22.31
CA LEU A 60 22.40 -1.70 -21.88
C LEU A 60 23.36 -2.78 -22.41
N MET A 61 22.87 -3.78 -23.17
CA MET A 61 23.68 -4.91 -23.65
C MET A 61 24.51 -5.54 -22.50
N THR A 62 24.01 -5.43 -21.27
CA THR A 62 24.65 -6.03 -20.10
C THR A 62 24.69 -7.53 -20.33
N ARG A 63 25.88 -8.12 -20.25
CA ARG A 63 26.01 -9.58 -20.20
C ARG A 63 25.08 -10.09 -19.10
N LEU A 64 24.62 -11.32 -19.25
CA LEU A 64 23.48 -11.90 -18.53
C LEU A 64 23.52 -11.95 -16.96
N PRO A 65 24.59 -11.65 -16.17
CA PRO A 65 24.47 -11.87 -14.73
C PRO A 65 23.80 -10.81 -13.81
N PRO A 66 23.14 -9.70 -14.23
CA PRO A 66 22.47 -8.83 -13.25
C PRO A 66 20.95 -9.00 -13.09
N ILE A 67 20.25 -9.83 -13.88
CA ILE A 67 18.76 -9.92 -13.80
C ILE A 67 18.28 -10.32 -12.38
N PRO A 68 18.77 -11.42 -11.77
CA PRO A 68 18.35 -11.77 -10.41
C PRO A 68 18.70 -10.70 -9.39
N LEU A 69 19.86 -10.04 -9.56
CA LEU A 69 20.31 -8.98 -8.66
C LEU A 69 19.39 -7.75 -8.72
N GLN A 70 18.91 -7.38 -9.91
CA GLN A 70 17.97 -6.28 -10.09
C GLN A 70 16.61 -6.59 -9.49
N ILE A 71 16.10 -7.81 -9.67
CA ILE A 71 14.85 -8.27 -9.04
C ILE A 71 14.98 -8.21 -7.52
N VAL A 72 16.10 -8.71 -6.98
CA VAL A 72 16.38 -8.65 -5.54
C VAL A 72 16.49 -7.20 -5.06
N ALA A 73 17.23 -6.34 -5.76
CA ALA A 73 17.38 -4.92 -5.41
C ALA A 73 16.03 -4.20 -5.38
N PHE A 74 15.19 -4.41 -6.41
CA PHE A 74 13.85 -3.84 -6.45
C PHE A 74 12.95 -4.38 -5.33
N THR A 75 13.00 -5.69 -5.06
CA THR A 75 12.22 -6.33 -4.00
C THR A 75 12.63 -5.80 -2.62
N VAL A 76 13.94 -5.74 -2.34
CA VAL A 76 14.48 -5.18 -1.10
C VAL A 76 14.02 -3.73 -0.95
N GLY A 77 14.14 -2.92 -2.00
CA GLY A 77 13.65 -1.55 -1.98
C GLY A 77 12.17 -1.46 -1.66
N THR A 78 11.35 -2.30 -2.30
CA THR A 78 9.88 -2.35 -2.09
C THR A 78 9.55 -2.69 -0.64
N ILE A 79 10.23 -3.66 -0.04
CA ILE A 79 10.06 -4.00 1.37
C ILE A 79 10.49 -2.83 2.26
N THR A 80 11.67 -2.26 2.03
CA THR A 80 12.19 -1.14 2.82
C THR A 80 11.27 0.07 2.78
N GLY A 81 10.82 0.48 1.60
CA GLY A 81 9.88 1.60 1.44
C GLY A 81 8.54 1.33 2.11
N GLY A 82 8.02 0.09 1.95
CA GLY A 82 6.75 -0.33 2.55
C GLY A 82 6.79 -0.31 4.06
N VAL A 83 7.84 -0.87 4.66
CA VAL A 83 8.04 -0.88 6.13
C VAL A 83 8.23 0.55 6.66
N TRP A 84 9.04 1.36 5.98
CA TRP A 84 9.32 2.74 6.41
C TRP A 84 8.07 3.63 6.42
N HIS A 85 7.18 3.45 5.45
CA HIS A 85 5.96 4.25 5.32
C HIS A 85 4.69 3.47 5.69
N TRP A 86 4.80 2.44 6.53
CA TRP A 86 3.66 1.60 6.85
C TRP A 86 2.63 2.36 7.70
N GLN A 87 1.51 2.75 7.08
CA GLN A 87 0.41 3.41 7.78
C GLN A 87 -0.60 2.37 8.27
N THR A 88 -1.16 2.52 9.48
CA THR A 88 -2.24 1.62 9.92
C THR A 88 -3.46 1.80 8.99
N PRO A 89 -4.04 0.70 8.46
CA PRO A 89 -5.28 0.80 7.69
C PRO A 89 -6.36 1.46 8.53
N VAL A 90 -7.10 2.39 7.94
CA VAL A 90 -8.27 2.97 8.61
C VAL A 90 -9.31 1.85 8.64
N SER A 91 -9.73 1.39 9.82
CA SER A 91 -10.88 0.50 9.88
C SER A 91 -12.05 1.30 9.33
N LYS A 92 -12.70 0.82 8.27
CA LYS A 92 -14.05 1.27 7.97
C LYS A 92 -14.86 0.86 9.18
N ASP A 93 -15.17 1.83 10.06
CA ASP A 93 -16.16 1.60 11.08
C ASP A 93 -17.39 1.05 10.35
N PRO A 94 -17.96 -0.08 10.80
CA PRO A 94 -19.16 -0.60 10.18
C PRO A 94 -20.16 0.55 10.19
N ASP A 95 -20.66 0.94 9.01
CA ASP A 95 -21.73 1.92 8.90
C ASP A 95 -22.85 1.42 9.80
N ARG A 96 -22.92 2.00 11.01
CA ARG A 96 -24.01 1.76 11.95
C ARG A 96 -25.17 2.51 11.34
N HIS A 97 -25.83 1.86 10.40
CA HIS A 97 -27.16 2.27 9.99
C HIS A 97 -28.01 2.08 11.24
N ILE A 98 -28.23 3.18 11.96
CA ILE A 98 -29.26 3.24 12.98
C ILE A 98 -30.55 3.15 12.18
N ILE A 99 -31.02 1.92 12.00
CA ILE A 99 -32.38 1.67 11.53
C ILE A 99 -33.22 2.08 12.73
N PHE A 100 -33.80 3.29 12.65
CA PHE A 100 -34.90 3.65 13.53
C PHE A 100 -36.05 2.71 13.14
N GLU A 101 -36.28 1.68 13.96
CA GLU A 101 -37.48 0.88 13.86
C GLU A 101 -38.64 1.79 14.31
N PRO A 102 -39.62 2.09 13.45
CA PRO A 102 -40.75 2.97 13.77
C PRO A 102 -41.73 2.38 14.80
N ASP A 103 -41.35 1.28 15.46
CA ASP A 103 -42.17 0.63 16.49
C ASP A 103 -42.00 1.29 17.88
N ASP A 104 -41.09 2.25 18.03
CA ASP A 104 -40.81 2.98 19.28
C ASP A 104 -41.40 4.41 19.31
N ASP A 105 -42.29 4.71 18.37
CA ASP A 105 -42.96 6.02 18.26
C ASP A 105 -43.78 6.35 19.53
N GLU A 106 -44.33 5.35 20.23
CA GLU A 106 -45.10 5.53 21.48
C GLU A 106 -44.22 5.97 22.66
N GLU A 107 -42.99 5.45 22.79
CA GLU A 107 -42.08 5.83 23.88
C GLU A 107 -41.49 7.24 23.62
N PHE A 108 -41.25 7.59 22.35
CA PHE A 108 -40.87 8.93 21.95
C PHE A 108 -41.98 9.97 22.17
N GLU A 109 -43.24 9.64 21.86
CA GLU A 109 -44.39 10.50 22.15
C GLU A 109 -44.57 10.72 23.66
N ARG A 110 -44.38 9.68 24.48
CA ARG A 110 -44.44 9.77 25.96
C ARG A 110 -43.37 10.73 26.51
N GLU A 111 -42.14 10.65 26.02
CA GLU A 111 -41.05 11.52 26.47
C GLU A 111 -41.27 13.00 26.07
N ILE A 112 -41.95 13.26 24.96
CA ILE A 112 -42.32 14.63 24.56
C ILE A 112 -43.43 15.18 25.45
N GLU A 113 -44.47 14.40 25.74
CA GLU A 113 -45.59 14.85 26.58
C GLU A 113 -45.15 15.20 28.01
N GLU A 114 -44.32 14.36 28.64
CA GLU A 114 -43.78 14.63 29.98
C GLU A 114 -42.94 15.93 30.02
N ALA A 115 -42.17 16.23 28.97
CA ALA A 115 -41.33 17.42 28.89
C ALA A 115 -42.11 18.73 28.67
N PHE A 116 -43.30 18.65 28.09
CA PHE A 116 -44.20 19.79 27.93
C PHE A 116 -45.08 20.02 29.16
N GLU A 117 -45.49 18.97 29.88
CA GLU A 117 -46.25 19.10 31.14
C GLU A 117 -45.41 19.65 32.30
N THR A 118 -44.09 19.45 32.32
CA THR A 118 -43.25 19.97 33.43
C THR A 118 -42.96 21.48 33.39
N LYS A 119 -43.49 22.20 32.38
CA LYS A 119 -43.23 23.65 32.17
C LYS A 119 -44.36 24.60 32.58
N GLU A 120 -45.44 24.10 33.20
CA GLU A 120 -46.43 24.92 33.92
C GLU A 120 -46.24 24.84 35.45
#